data_AF-A0AAE0KY73-F1
#
_entry.id   AF-A0AAE0KY73-F1
#
_cell.length_a   1.000
_cell.length_b   1.000
_cell.length_c   1.000
_cell.angle_alpha   90.00
_cell.angle_beta   90.00
_cell.angle_gamma   90.00
#
_symmetry.space_group_name_H-M   'P 1'
#
loop_
_entity.id
_entity.type
_entity.pdbx_description
1 polymer ?
#
loop_
_entity_poly.entity_id
_entity_poly.type
_entity_poly.pdbx_seq_one_letter_code
_entity_poly.pdbx_strand_id
1 'polypeptide(L)'
;MEAGSTVHGVEEFGEDEIYFGSAEVHLSNVPGETGVYLHDRHRLCNLDDPIETGHLIQRAISRAGKLDGCGHTDIVVPGMPCLDIVQNASSSADESDLQVSFWPTFLQRPVMKVPTCNGSAPYIKAVASGTRSALVKLPGAEDEDSPCWYRLKGCGNNDQGFPVRVNQGQMGLSNCETWRDIRGCAFEHTATRENFITACLNQQLQPHGVLSANAPLGQYKYGEPNRPLGSESADLIPACIVEKTMGDRRLGSHLLAGLELLLERLLDTSPESEPFFLQLRASFPEIRPSESGADGGALPVTTAQLMTDHFLGKMLAGGGDCDDTHGLEWPDLPRDERLFNTALLRTPMPETSEGLAESAPAQFTRAGARPMRCEWLPAWRTNCENFRDALRGTQTAGGSQGRSAGSVLAYLFSRLGQDAGLVLHGLHKVARVSWGTYADSMCAEGQMHCNAHSNNLVVVPEGKSGASRSFLAYLDLDMAFDEHTFVDVQGAAPAMMGEQLVSGGGPTAASTALEGEADQTLPRRSPKVGAENFEELLFREHLNFMEVLVGGDSTSGVPQVAKQVTENQNSQVQIVKTALYDTMLVGYMHTYFKSDSDDPDRFPVAEYDEVLHRAAHALIRLALIVMADFVA
;
A
#
# COMPACT_ATOMS: atom_id res chain seq x y z
N MET A 1 -0.46 46.76 -29.78
CA MET A 1 -0.74 45.48 -29.11
C MET A 1 -1.13 45.84 -27.69
N GLU A 2 -2.43 45.91 -27.46
CA GLU A 2 -2.99 46.23 -26.14
C GLU A 2 -2.69 45.06 -25.20
N ALA A 3 -2.08 45.37 -24.05
CA ALA A 3 -1.92 44.43 -22.96
C ALA A 3 -3.31 44.16 -22.37
N GLY A 4 -3.99 43.15 -22.91
CA GLY A 4 -5.22 42.62 -22.35
C GLY A 4 -4.95 42.11 -20.96
N SER A 5 -5.59 42.73 -19.96
CA SER A 5 -5.69 42.19 -18.61
C SER A 5 -6.46 40.87 -18.70
N THR A 6 -5.74 39.76 -18.83
CA THR A 6 -6.30 38.43 -18.56
C THR A 6 -6.56 38.38 -17.07
N VAL A 7 -7.81 38.55 -16.68
CA VAL A 7 -8.31 38.07 -15.39
C VAL A 7 -7.95 36.59 -15.36
N HIS A 8 -6.94 36.23 -14.58
CA HIS A 8 -6.59 34.82 -14.34
C HIS A 8 -7.82 34.20 -13.69
N GLY A 9 -8.63 33.49 -14.48
CA GLY A 9 -9.67 32.62 -13.95
C GLY A 9 -9.02 31.70 -12.92
N VAL A 10 -9.70 31.50 -11.79
CA VAL A 10 -9.28 30.52 -10.80
C VAL A 10 -9.16 29.19 -11.54
N GLU A 11 -7.98 28.56 -11.50
CA GLU A 11 -7.74 27.25 -12.09
C GLU A 11 -8.62 26.25 -11.31
N GLU A 12 -9.73 25.82 -11.90
CA GLU A 12 -10.62 24.85 -11.27
C GLU A 12 -10.01 23.44 -11.39
N PHE A 13 -10.04 22.65 -10.31
CA PHE A 13 -9.63 21.26 -10.37
C PHE A 13 -10.68 20.42 -11.08
N GLY A 14 -10.22 19.55 -11.99
CA GLY A 14 -11.08 18.67 -12.78
C GLY A 14 -11.33 17.32 -12.11
N GLU A 15 -11.95 16.41 -12.87
CA GLU A 15 -12.25 15.05 -12.40
C GLU A 15 -10.99 14.21 -12.15
N ASP A 16 -9.90 14.47 -12.88
CA ASP A 16 -8.66 13.71 -12.74
C ASP A 16 -7.99 13.99 -11.39
N GLU A 17 -7.91 15.25 -10.98
CA GLU A 17 -7.23 15.66 -9.75
C GLU A 17 -7.81 14.99 -8.50
N ILE A 18 -9.09 14.58 -8.54
CA ILE A 18 -9.73 13.79 -7.50
C ILE A 18 -8.94 12.49 -7.25
N TYR A 19 -8.52 11.80 -8.32
CA TYR A 19 -7.85 10.50 -8.28
C TYR A 19 -6.31 10.56 -8.29
N PHE A 20 -5.73 11.68 -8.69
CA PHE A 20 -4.27 11.81 -8.83
C PHE A 20 -3.61 12.77 -7.83
N GLY A 21 -4.31 13.71 -7.20
CA GLY A 21 -3.64 14.68 -6.31
C GLY A 21 -3.80 16.14 -6.72
N SER A 22 -3.56 17.04 -5.79
CA SER A 22 -3.47 18.50 -6.01
C SER A 22 -2.20 19.15 -5.45
N ALA A 23 -1.34 18.38 -4.78
CA ALA A 23 -0.11 18.90 -4.20
C ALA A 23 0.95 19.09 -5.29
N GLU A 24 1.16 20.34 -5.69
CA GLU A 24 2.03 20.69 -6.81
C GLU A 24 3.51 20.40 -6.52
N VAL A 25 4.19 19.82 -7.51
CA VAL A 25 5.66 19.70 -7.58
C VAL A 25 6.12 20.03 -9.00
N HIS A 26 7.42 20.25 -9.17
CA HIS A 26 8.00 20.59 -10.47
C HIS A 26 9.03 19.55 -10.86
N LEU A 27 8.99 19.11 -12.12
CA LEU A 27 9.94 18.15 -12.67
C LEU A 27 10.81 18.83 -13.72
N SER A 28 12.10 18.53 -13.71
CA SER A 28 13.06 18.96 -14.74
C SER A 28 13.87 17.77 -15.22
N ASN A 29 14.29 17.79 -16.48
CA ASN A 29 15.26 16.81 -16.97
C ASN A 29 16.62 17.01 -16.27
N VAL A 30 17.28 15.90 -15.98
CA VAL A 30 18.60 15.85 -15.33
C VAL A 30 19.53 14.86 -16.04
N PRO A 31 20.86 14.93 -15.82
CA PRO A 31 21.78 13.95 -16.38
C PRO A 31 21.48 12.52 -15.89
N GLY A 32 21.65 11.53 -16.77
CA GLY A 32 21.49 10.12 -16.47
C GLY A 32 21.13 9.31 -17.72
N GLU A 33 20.72 8.07 -17.49
CA GLU A 33 20.36 7.09 -18.52
C GLU A 33 18.90 6.67 -18.39
N THR A 34 18.23 6.48 -19.53
CA THR A 34 16.87 5.93 -19.61
C THR A 34 16.96 4.48 -20.06
N GLY A 35 16.42 3.56 -19.26
CA GLY A 35 16.29 2.16 -19.59
C GLY A 35 14.83 1.81 -19.86
N VAL A 36 14.51 1.41 -21.10
CA VAL A 36 13.19 0.87 -21.44
C VAL A 36 13.06 -0.53 -20.88
N TYR A 37 11.92 -0.80 -20.25
CA TYR A 37 11.60 -2.15 -19.80
C TYR A 37 10.86 -2.90 -20.91
N LEU A 38 11.45 -4.02 -21.33
CA LEU A 38 10.77 -5.04 -22.12
C LEU A 38 10.74 -6.34 -21.33
N HIS A 39 9.56 -6.93 -21.22
CA HIS A 39 9.38 -8.12 -20.40
C HIS A 39 10.18 -9.32 -20.91
N ASP A 40 10.23 -9.54 -22.23
CA ASP A 40 10.94 -10.65 -22.88
C ASP A 40 12.47 -10.61 -22.72
N ARG A 41 13.03 -9.44 -22.36
CA ARG A 41 14.45 -9.27 -22.05
C ARG A 41 14.80 -9.58 -20.61
N HIS A 42 13.81 -9.82 -19.76
CA HIS A 42 14.00 -10.10 -18.34
C HIS A 42 13.49 -11.50 -18.02
N ARG A 43 14.15 -12.17 -17.08
CA ARG A 43 13.72 -13.48 -16.60
C ARG A 43 14.07 -13.66 -15.13
N LEU A 44 13.41 -14.62 -14.51
CA LEU A 44 13.85 -15.16 -13.24
C LEU A 44 15.19 -15.90 -13.42
N CYS A 45 15.95 -15.98 -12.32
CA CYS A 45 17.18 -16.77 -12.26
C CYS A 45 16.92 -18.21 -12.69
N ASN A 46 17.85 -18.82 -13.42
CA ASN A 46 17.79 -20.25 -13.68
C ASN A 46 18.32 -21.00 -12.46
N LEU A 47 17.41 -21.58 -11.66
CA LEU A 47 17.79 -22.33 -10.45
C LEU A 47 18.64 -23.58 -10.75
N ASP A 48 18.63 -24.06 -12.00
CA ASP A 48 19.48 -25.17 -12.45
C ASP A 48 20.93 -24.74 -12.75
N ASP A 49 21.22 -23.43 -12.80
CA ASP A 49 22.57 -22.90 -12.91
C ASP A 49 23.10 -22.54 -11.51
N PRO A 50 23.95 -23.39 -10.90
CA PRO A 50 24.45 -23.17 -9.55
C PRO A 50 25.40 -21.97 -9.45
N ILE A 51 26.03 -21.57 -10.57
CA ILE A 51 26.95 -20.43 -10.59
C ILE A 51 26.14 -19.13 -10.59
N GLU A 52 25.15 -19.01 -11.49
CA GLU A 52 24.23 -17.88 -11.50
C GLU A 52 23.50 -17.75 -10.15
N THR A 53 22.90 -18.85 -9.69
CA THR A 53 22.14 -18.88 -8.43
C THR A 53 23.02 -18.53 -7.22
N GLY A 54 24.23 -19.09 -7.13
CA GLY A 54 25.15 -18.80 -6.03
C GLY A 54 25.55 -17.33 -5.95
N HIS A 55 25.82 -16.71 -7.10
CA HIS A 55 26.13 -15.27 -7.16
C HIS A 55 24.93 -14.40 -6.74
N LEU A 56 23.72 -14.75 -7.17
CA LEU A 56 22.51 -13.99 -6.84
C LEU A 56 22.11 -14.12 -5.37
N ILE A 57 22.27 -15.32 -4.77
CA ILE A 57 22.08 -15.52 -3.33
C ILE A 57 23.06 -14.63 -2.55
N GLN A 58 24.34 -14.63 -2.93
CA GLN A 58 25.34 -13.79 -2.26
C GLN A 58 24.99 -12.30 -2.35
N ARG A 59 24.48 -11.85 -3.50
CA ARG A 59 24.03 -10.47 -3.70
C ARG A 59 22.82 -10.13 -2.81
N ALA A 60 21.81 -11.00 -2.76
CA ALA A 60 20.64 -10.83 -1.89
C ALA A 60 21.06 -10.73 -0.41
N ILE A 61 21.92 -11.64 0.06
CA ILE A 61 22.45 -11.63 1.43
C ILE A 61 23.24 -10.35 1.71
N SER A 62 24.06 -9.88 0.76
CA SER A 62 24.85 -8.66 0.94
C SER A 62 23.98 -7.41 1.11
N ARG A 63 22.82 -7.35 0.46
CA ARG A 63 21.86 -6.25 0.61
C ARG A 63 20.98 -6.37 1.85
N ALA A 64 20.73 -7.59 2.33
CA ALA A 64 20.05 -7.82 3.58
C ALA A 64 20.86 -7.33 4.80
N GLY A 65 22.15 -7.04 4.61
CA GLY A 65 23.04 -6.41 5.58
C GLY A 65 23.67 -5.10 5.08
N LYS A 66 24.87 -4.81 5.57
CA LYS A 66 25.67 -3.66 5.11
C LYS A 66 26.37 -4.00 3.80
N LEU A 67 26.42 -3.03 2.89
CA LEU A 67 27.13 -3.18 1.63
C LEU A 67 28.65 -3.13 1.85
N ASP A 68 29.29 -4.29 1.85
CA ASP A 68 30.75 -4.40 1.92
C ASP A 68 31.40 -4.11 0.55
N GLY A 69 32.64 -3.60 0.58
CA GLY A 69 33.47 -3.46 -0.62
C GLY A 69 33.27 -2.20 -1.46
N CYS A 70 32.32 -1.32 -1.11
CA CYS A 70 32.03 -0.08 -1.85
C CYS A 70 32.52 1.22 -1.18
N GLY A 71 33.42 1.13 -0.21
CA GLY A 71 33.85 2.30 0.59
C GLY A 71 32.76 2.86 1.54
N HIS A 72 31.56 2.28 1.52
CA HIS A 72 30.38 2.74 2.26
C HIS A 72 29.71 1.61 3.06
N THR A 73 30.44 1.08 4.05
CA THR A 73 29.98 -0.03 4.92
C THR A 73 28.87 0.36 5.91
N ASP A 74 28.43 1.61 5.91
CA ASP A 74 27.37 2.13 6.75
C ASP A 74 26.10 2.48 5.95
N ILE A 75 26.08 2.23 4.64
CA ILE A 75 24.90 2.45 3.81
C ILE A 75 24.02 1.20 3.79
N VAL A 76 22.72 1.42 3.98
CA VAL A 76 21.67 0.42 3.85
C VAL A 76 20.85 0.72 2.61
N VAL A 77 20.58 -0.33 1.83
CA VAL A 77 19.62 -0.31 0.71
C VAL A 77 18.54 -1.36 0.98
N PRO A 78 17.35 -1.27 0.37
CA PRO A 78 16.34 -2.31 0.49
C PRO A 78 16.89 -3.68 0.08
N GLY A 79 16.88 -4.63 1.02
CA GLY A 79 17.37 -5.99 0.85
C GLY A 79 16.24 -6.99 0.93
N MET A 80 15.44 -7.11 -0.14
CA MET A 80 14.41 -8.14 -0.20
C MET A 80 15.06 -9.53 -0.22
N PRO A 81 14.46 -10.53 0.44
CA PRO A 81 14.99 -11.90 0.53
C PRO A 81 14.69 -12.65 -0.76
N CYS A 82 15.17 -12.17 -1.90
CA CYS A 82 14.86 -12.77 -3.18
C CYS A 82 15.98 -12.59 -4.22
N LEU A 83 16.08 -13.53 -5.14
CA LEU A 83 17.03 -13.47 -6.26
C LEU A 83 16.69 -12.32 -7.21
N ASP A 84 17.70 -11.57 -7.66
CA ASP A 84 17.50 -10.49 -8.64
C ASP A 84 16.96 -11.01 -9.97
N ILE A 85 16.21 -10.14 -10.66
CA ILE A 85 15.77 -10.36 -12.04
C ILE A 85 16.97 -10.23 -12.97
N VAL A 86 17.15 -11.20 -13.87
CA VAL A 86 18.28 -11.27 -14.79
C VAL A 86 17.87 -10.73 -16.16
N GLN A 87 18.73 -9.92 -16.77
CA GLN A 87 18.57 -9.46 -18.15
C GLN A 87 19.24 -10.43 -19.13
N ASN A 88 18.56 -10.76 -20.23
CA ASN A 88 19.08 -11.65 -21.26
C ASN A 88 20.23 -10.99 -22.04
N ALA A 89 21.41 -11.65 -22.05
CA ALA A 89 22.65 -11.13 -22.63
C ALA A 89 22.64 -10.93 -24.17
N SER A 90 21.63 -11.47 -24.88
CA SER A 90 21.59 -11.54 -26.34
C SER A 90 20.85 -10.39 -27.03
N SER A 91 20.30 -9.41 -26.29
CA SER A 91 19.65 -8.26 -26.92
C SER A 91 20.70 -7.25 -27.40
N SER A 92 20.88 -7.14 -28.72
CA SER A 92 21.81 -6.20 -29.34
C SER A 92 21.42 -4.74 -29.08
N ALA A 93 22.43 -3.87 -28.90
CA ALA A 93 22.27 -2.45 -28.56
C ALA A 93 21.39 -1.63 -29.54
N ASP A 94 21.31 -2.04 -30.81
CA ASP A 94 20.60 -1.31 -31.86
C ASP A 94 19.07 -1.21 -31.66
N GLU A 95 18.45 -2.04 -30.82
CA GLU A 95 17.01 -1.97 -30.54
C GLU A 95 16.63 -0.95 -29.46
N SER A 96 17.60 -0.42 -28.71
CA SER A 96 17.34 0.48 -27.58
C SER A 96 16.83 1.87 -28.01
N ASP A 97 17.37 2.41 -29.10
CA ASP A 97 16.99 3.74 -29.61
C ASP A 97 15.57 3.77 -30.19
N LEU A 98 15.11 2.68 -30.79
CA LEU A 98 13.76 2.60 -31.36
C LEU A 98 12.67 2.57 -30.28
N GLN A 99 12.98 2.14 -29.05
CA GLN A 99 11.97 1.87 -28.04
C GLN A 99 11.71 3.02 -27.07
N VAL A 100 12.72 3.88 -26.83
CA VAL A 100 12.52 5.10 -26.04
C VAL A 100 11.57 6.07 -26.77
N SER A 101 11.50 5.99 -28.10
CA SER A 101 10.65 6.85 -28.92
C SER A 101 9.14 6.74 -28.61
N PHE A 102 8.69 5.61 -28.06
CA PHE A 102 7.29 5.43 -27.64
C PHE A 102 6.94 6.16 -26.35
N TRP A 103 7.93 6.64 -25.60
CA TRP A 103 7.69 7.45 -24.41
C TRP A 103 7.38 8.89 -24.80
N PRO A 104 6.54 9.61 -24.03
CA PRO A 104 6.41 11.05 -24.18
C PRO A 104 7.78 11.73 -24.18
N THR A 105 8.01 12.67 -25.10
CA THR A 105 9.33 13.30 -25.30
C THR A 105 9.99 13.80 -24.01
N PHE A 106 9.18 14.35 -23.09
CA PHE A 106 9.67 14.83 -21.80
C PHE A 106 10.28 13.72 -20.91
N LEU A 107 9.74 12.51 -20.99
CA LEU A 107 10.15 11.34 -20.21
C LEU A 107 11.28 10.53 -20.87
N GLN A 108 11.66 10.82 -22.11
CA GLN A 108 12.75 10.11 -22.79
C GLN A 108 14.12 10.33 -22.13
N ARG A 109 14.23 11.32 -21.24
CA ARG A 109 15.41 11.61 -20.42
C ARG A 109 15.05 11.56 -18.93
N PRO A 110 15.98 11.22 -18.04
CA PRO A 110 15.72 11.22 -16.61
C PRO A 110 15.15 12.55 -16.13
N VAL A 111 14.13 12.48 -15.29
CA VAL A 111 13.46 13.63 -14.69
C VAL A 111 13.53 13.55 -13.17
N MET A 112 13.72 14.69 -12.52
CA MET A 112 13.78 14.79 -11.07
C MET A 112 12.92 15.95 -10.60
N LYS A 113 12.37 15.83 -9.38
CA LYS A 113 11.75 16.95 -8.69
C LYS A 113 12.75 18.06 -8.38
N VAL A 114 12.37 19.29 -8.64
CA VAL A 114 13.20 20.49 -8.45
C VAL A 114 12.42 21.59 -7.71
N PRO A 115 13.12 22.51 -7.02
CA PRO A 115 12.49 23.69 -6.44
C PRO A 115 11.87 24.60 -7.51
N THR A 116 10.71 25.21 -7.20
CA THR A 116 9.99 26.13 -8.10
C THR A 116 10.81 27.37 -8.53
N CYS A 117 11.86 27.72 -7.78
CA CYS A 117 12.58 28.99 -7.90
C CYS A 117 13.91 28.94 -8.66
N ASN A 118 14.32 27.79 -9.21
CA ASN A 118 15.67 27.63 -9.76
C ASN A 118 15.77 27.81 -11.28
N GLY A 119 15.88 29.08 -11.71
CA GLY A 119 16.61 29.44 -12.94
C GLY A 119 16.01 28.99 -14.26
N SER A 120 16.73 29.26 -15.35
CA SER A 120 16.29 29.16 -16.75
C SER A 120 16.01 27.72 -17.28
N ALA A 121 16.09 26.69 -16.44
CA ALA A 121 15.87 25.32 -16.88
C ALA A 121 14.36 25.09 -17.11
N PRO A 122 13.96 24.49 -18.24
CA PRO A 122 12.57 24.16 -18.48
C PRO A 122 12.09 23.11 -17.47
N TYR A 123 10.99 23.40 -16.79
CA TYR A 123 10.32 22.48 -15.89
C TYR A 123 8.88 22.26 -16.32
N ILE A 124 8.26 21.17 -15.85
CA ILE A 124 6.83 20.92 -15.99
C ILE A 124 6.16 20.80 -14.62
N LYS A 125 4.92 21.31 -14.53
CA LYS A 125 4.04 21.12 -13.38
C LYS A 125 3.65 19.64 -13.27
N ALA A 126 3.72 19.12 -12.06
CA ALA A 126 3.42 17.75 -11.70
C ALA A 126 2.74 17.73 -10.32
N VAL A 127 2.34 16.55 -9.87
CA VAL A 127 1.64 16.33 -8.61
C VAL A 127 2.44 15.37 -7.73
N ALA A 128 2.55 15.64 -6.44
CA ALA A 128 3.23 14.76 -5.50
C ALA A 128 2.45 13.45 -5.30
N SER A 129 3.15 12.32 -5.46
CA SER A 129 2.66 10.98 -5.07
C SER A 129 3.51 10.50 -3.90
N GLY A 130 3.17 10.96 -2.72
CA GLY A 130 4.01 10.81 -1.54
C GLY A 130 5.34 11.59 -1.63
N THR A 131 6.26 11.28 -0.70
CA THR A 131 7.51 12.04 -0.55
C THR A 131 8.53 11.76 -1.68
N ARG A 132 8.60 10.52 -2.19
CA ARG A 132 9.63 10.08 -3.18
C ARG A 132 9.13 9.95 -4.62
N SER A 133 7.84 10.18 -4.87
CA SER A 133 7.26 10.01 -6.20
C SER A 133 6.56 11.27 -6.67
N ALA A 134 6.28 11.31 -7.97
CA ALA A 134 5.51 12.35 -8.61
C ALA A 134 4.65 11.76 -9.73
N LEU A 135 3.62 12.48 -10.11
CA LEU A 135 2.74 12.18 -11.22
C LEU A 135 2.77 13.33 -12.21
N VAL A 136 2.86 13.02 -13.49
CA VAL A 136 2.82 14.02 -14.55
C VAL A 136 1.79 13.61 -15.58
N LYS A 137 0.94 14.58 -15.96
CA LYS A 137 -0.04 14.43 -17.02
C LYS A 137 0.59 14.92 -18.32
N LEU A 138 0.71 14.03 -19.30
CA LEU A 138 1.32 14.33 -20.59
C LEU A 138 0.36 13.93 -21.72
N PRO A 139 0.52 14.45 -22.94
CA PRO A 139 -0.10 13.85 -24.11
C PRO A 139 0.21 12.35 -24.15
N GLY A 140 -0.76 11.54 -24.53
CA GLY A 140 -0.52 10.10 -24.72
C GLY A 140 0.47 9.85 -25.86
N ALA A 141 0.82 8.58 -26.08
CA ALA A 141 1.56 8.18 -27.28
C ALA A 141 0.76 8.58 -28.55
N GLU A 142 1.39 8.60 -29.73
CA GLU A 142 0.83 9.17 -30.98
C GLU A 142 -0.59 8.69 -31.35
N ASP A 143 -1.05 7.56 -30.78
CA ASP A 143 -2.36 6.95 -31.01
C ASP A 143 -3.41 7.20 -29.90
N GLU A 144 -3.09 7.96 -28.85
CA GLU A 144 -4.01 8.23 -27.74
C GLU A 144 -4.54 9.67 -27.78
N ASP A 145 -5.84 9.81 -28.11
CA ASP A 145 -6.55 11.10 -28.16
C ASP A 145 -6.63 11.83 -26.80
N SER A 146 -6.36 11.11 -25.70
CA SER A 146 -6.50 11.62 -24.34
C SER A 146 -5.16 11.67 -23.62
N PRO A 147 -4.93 12.70 -22.78
CA PRO A 147 -3.74 12.77 -21.95
C PRO A 147 -3.66 11.59 -20.98
N CYS A 148 -2.44 11.16 -20.70
CA CYS A 148 -2.13 10.05 -19.81
C CYS A 148 -1.38 10.52 -18.58
N TRP A 149 -1.58 9.80 -17.47
CA TRP A 149 -0.85 10.01 -16.24
C TRP A 149 0.33 9.04 -16.16
N TYR A 150 1.48 9.58 -15.80
CA TYR A 150 2.72 8.83 -15.61
C TYR A 150 3.21 8.99 -14.18
N ARG A 151 3.57 7.88 -13.56
CA ARG A 151 4.12 7.83 -12.20
C ARG A 151 5.63 7.64 -12.26
N LEU A 152 6.31 8.43 -11.44
CA LEU A 152 7.77 8.49 -11.33
C LEU A 152 8.16 8.18 -9.88
N LYS A 153 8.39 6.90 -9.56
CA LYS A 153 8.72 6.45 -8.19
C LYS A 153 10.23 6.44 -7.98
N GLY A 154 10.72 7.33 -7.12
CA GLY A 154 12.16 7.55 -6.92
C GLY A 154 12.69 8.78 -7.68
N CYS A 155 11.87 9.79 -7.94
CA CYS A 155 12.25 11.00 -8.66
C CYS A 155 12.72 12.16 -7.76
N GLY A 156 13.17 11.86 -6.54
CA GLY A 156 13.69 12.83 -5.57
C GLY A 156 12.84 12.94 -4.31
N ASN A 157 13.45 13.44 -3.24
CA ASN A 157 12.83 13.65 -1.93
C ASN A 157 12.29 15.09 -1.86
N ASN A 158 10.99 15.26 -2.12
CA ASN A 158 10.40 16.59 -2.35
C ASN A 158 11.24 17.36 -3.39
N ASP A 159 11.80 18.51 -3.04
CA ASP A 159 12.65 19.38 -3.87
C ASP A 159 14.16 19.26 -3.54
N GLN A 160 14.56 18.26 -2.75
CA GLN A 160 15.93 18.12 -2.21
C GLN A 160 16.83 17.20 -3.03
N GLY A 161 16.33 16.62 -4.13
CA GLY A 161 17.04 15.56 -4.87
C GLY A 161 17.19 14.29 -4.04
N PHE A 162 18.40 13.78 -3.87
CA PHE A 162 18.69 12.53 -3.16
C PHE A 162 19.52 12.76 -1.89
N PRO A 163 18.92 13.27 -0.79
CA PRO A 163 19.68 13.50 0.43
C PRO A 163 20.09 12.17 1.07
N VAL A 164 21.32 12.12 1.57
CA VAL A 164 21.82 11.02 2.41
C VAL A 164 21.44 11.33 3.85
N ARG A 165 20.57 10.52 4.44
CA ARG A 165 20.14 10.65 5.82
C ARG A 165 21.04 9.80 6.71
N VAL A 166 21.41 10.35 7.86
CA VAL A 166 22.11 9.63 8.94
C VAL A 166 21.08 9.25 9.99
N ASN A 167 20.99 7.98 10.31
CA ASN A 167 20.08 7.43 11.30
C ASN A 167 20.88 7.03 12.55
N GLN A 168 20.26 7.22 13.72
CA GLN A 168 20.80 6.83 15.03
C GLN A 168 19.90 5.77 15.64
N GLY A 169 20.47 4.72 16.23
CA GLY A 169 19.72 3.70 16.96
C GLY A 169 20.31 2.30 16.84
N GLN A 170 19.94 1.44 17.80
CA GLN A 170 20.20 0.00 17.68
C GLN A 170 19.30 -0.55 16.58
N MET A 171 19.90 -0.93 15.45
CA MET A 171 19.26 -1.92 14.59
C MET A 171 19.26 -3.27 15.32
N GLY A 172 18.49 -4.24 14.85
CA GLY A 172 18.67 -5.65 15.27
C GLY A 172 20.12 -6.14 15.12
N LEU A 173 20.97 -5.39 14.42
CA LEU A 173 22.44 -5.50 14.43
C LEU A 173 23.03 -4.93 15.73
N SER A 174 23.40 -5.83 16.63
CA SER A 174 23.86 -5.60 18.02
C SER A 174 25.06 -4.66 18.24
N ASN A 175 25.66 -4.00 17.25
CA ASN A 175 26.89 -3.21 17.43
C ASN A 175 27.06 -1.95 16.55
N CYS A 176 26.03 -1.46 15.84
CA CYS A 176 26.18 -0.24 15.04
C CYS A 176 25.27 0.89 15.53
N GLU A 177 25.89 1.95 16.07
CA GLU A 177 25.16 3.12 16.59
C GLU A 177 24.60 4.02 15.47
N THR A 178 25.18 3.97 14.27
CA THR A 178 24.80 4.81 13.13
C THR A 178 24.82 4.07 11.79
N TRP A 179 23.89 4.43 10.91
CA TRP A 179 23.81 3.97 9.53
C TRP A 179 23.20 5.05 8.64
N ARG A 180 23.39 4.95 7.32
CA ARG A 180 22.96 5.94 6.33
C ARG A 180 22.06 5.34 5.26
N ASP A 181 21.11 6.13 4.75
CA ASP A 181 20.29 5.78 3.59
C ASP A 181 20.13 6.93 2.61
N ILE A 182 19.98 6.60 1.32
CA ILE A 182 19.64 7.58 0.28
C ILE A 182 18.12 7.71 0.22
N ARG A 183 17.60 8.92 0.44
CA ARG A 183 16.16 9.18 0.38
C ARG A 183 15.74 9.63 -1.01
N GLY A 184 14.47 9.41 -1.33
CA GLY A 184 13.86 9.95 -2.55
C GLY A 184 14.14 9.17 -3.83
N CYS A 185 14.87 8.04 -3.77
CA CYS A 185 15.16 7.21 -4.93
C CYS A 185 14.55 5.80 -4.81
N ALA A 186 14.52 5.12 -5.95
CA ALA A 186 14.58 3.67 -6.02
C ALA A 186 16.05 3.25 -6.26
N PHE A 187 16.29 1.95 -6.34
CA PHE A 187 17.55 1.36 -6.77
C PHE A 187 17.32 0.49 -7.99
N GLU A 188 18.36 0.24 -8.80
CA GLU A 188 18.23 -0.52 -10.04
C GLU A 188 17.56 -1.88 -9.81
N HIS A 189 17.95 -2.64 -8.79
CA HIS A 189 17.35 -3.95 -8.51
C HIS A 189 15.88 -3.86 -8.13
N THR A 190 15.50 -2.88 -7.30
CA THR A 190 14.09 -2.64 -6.93
C THR A 190 13.26 -2.16 -8.11
N ALA A 191 13.86 -1.37 -9.01
CA ALA A 191 13.15 -0.81 -10.15
C ALA A 191 12.95 -1.82 -11.27
N THR A 192 13.96 -2.65 -11.55
CA THR A 192 13.80 -3.81 -12.45
C THR A 192 12.76 -4.78 -11.90
N ARG A 193 12.76 -5.03 -10.58
CA ARG A 193 11.78 -5.91 -9.94
C ARG A 193 10.35 -5.39 -10.04
N GLU A 194 10.10 -4.13 -9.68
CA GLU A 194 8.76 -3.54 -9.80
C GLU A 194 8.24 -3.69 -11.24
N ASN A 195 9.05 -3.31 -12.23
CA ASN A 195 8.66 -3.44 -13.63
C ASN A 195 8.38 -4.90 -14.04
N PHE A 196 9.20 -5.84 -13.56
CA PHE A 196 9.05 -7.26 -13.84
C PHE A 196 7.80 -7.87 -13.21
N ILE A 197 7.64 -7.71 -11.90
CA ILE A 197 6.52 -8.29 -11.17
C ILE A 197 5.20 -7.64 -11.61
N THR A 198 5.18 -6.33 -11.87
CA THR A 198 4.00 -5.65 -12.42
C THR A 198 3.60 -6.23 -13.78
N ALA A 199 4.56 -6.42 -14.70
CA ALA A 199 4.25 -7.02 -16.01
C ALA A 199 3.70 -8.46 -15.88
N CYS A 200 4.33 -9.28 -15.05
CA CYS A 200 3.88 -10.65 -14.78
C CYS A 200 2.46 -10.68 -14.21
N LEU A 201 2.20 -9.90 -13.16
CA LEU A 201 0.93 -9.90 -12.47
C LEU A 201 -0.19 -9.27 -13.30
N ASN A 202 0.10 -8.25 -14.12
CA ASN A 202 -0.87 -7.71 -15.08
C ASN A 202 -1.37 -8.81 -16.01
N GLN A 203 -0.46 -9.63 -16.55
CA GLN A 203 -0.83 -10.72 -17.44
C GLN A 203 -1.57 -11.85 -16.70
N GLN A 204 -1.09 -12.23 -15.51
CA GLN A 204 -1.63 -13.38 -14.78
C GLN A 204 -2.97 -13.08 -14.11
N LEU A 205 -3.16 -11.88 -13.54
CA LEU A 205 -4.29 -11.58 -12.67
C LEU A 205 -5.44 -10.84 -13.36
N GLN A 206 -5.19 -10.17 -14.49
CA GLN A 206 -6.25 -9.50 -15.26
C GLN A 206 -7.39 -10.45 -15.68
N PRO A 207 -7.15 -11.71 -16.12
CA PRO A 207 -8.22 -12.67 -16.41
C PRO A 207 -9.12 -12.99 -15.20
N HIS A 208 -8.62 -12.75 -13.98
CA HIS A 208 -9.34 -12.94 -12.72
C HIS A 208 -10.02 -11.65 -12.23
N GLY A 209 -10.00 -10.58 -13.03
CA GLY A 209 -10.61 -9.29 -12.70
C GLY A 209 -9.79 -8.45 -11.71
N VAL A 210 -8.57 -8.86 -11.38
CA VAL A 210 -7.67 -8.07 -10.53
C VAL A 210 -7.02 -6.99 -11.38
N LEU A 211 -7.14 -5.73 -10.96
CA LEU A 211 -6.58 -4.59 -11.65
C LEU A 211 -5.24 -4.17 -11.05
N SER A 212 -4.28 -3.84 -11.90
CA SER A 212 -3.09 -3.09 -11.54
C SER A 212 -3.29 -1.62 -11.83
N ALA A 213 -2.83 -0.77 -10.92
CA ALA A 213 -2.83 0.65 -11.12
C ALA A 213 -1.77 1.10 -12.15
N ASN A 214 -0.72 0.30 -12.32
CA ASN A 214 0.46 0.66 -13.09
C ASN A 214 0.68 -0.27 -14.29
N ALA A 215 1.18 0.31 -15.38
CA ALA A 215 1.76 -0.40 -16.49
C ALA A 215 3.23 0.03 -16.62
N PRO A 216 4.20 -0.93 -16.60
CA PRO A 216 5.61 -0.60 -16.59
C PRO A 216 6.06 -0.02 -17.93
N LEU A 217 6.82 1.08 -17.90
CA LEU A 217 7.55 1.58 -19.08
C LEU A 217 9.04 1.30 -18.98
N GLY A 218 9.63 1.48 -17.79
CA GLY A 218 11.07 1.37 -17.59
C GLY A 218 11.59 2.05 -16.35
N GLN A 219 12.84 2.51 -16.43
CA GLN A 219 13.53 3.13 -15.31
C GLN A 219 14.56 4.16 -15.75
N TYR A 220 14.90 5.08 -14.85
CA TYR A 220 16.05 5.96 -14.97
C TYR A 220 17.19 5.49 -14.08
N LYS A 221 18.43 5.71 -14.52
CA LYS A 221 19.62 5.73 -13.68
C LYS A 221 20.17 7.14 -13.64
N TYR A 222 20.24 7.76 -12.47
CA TYR A 222 20.68 9.15 -12.38
C TYR A 222 22.20 9.28 -12.56
N GLY A 223 22.63 10.32 -13.26
CA GLY A 223 24.04 10.70 -13.46
C GLY A 223 24.51 11.80 -12.50
N GLU A 224 25.77 12.20 -12.58
CA GLU A 224 26.30 13.35 -11.82
C GLU A 224 25.54 14.65 -12.14
N PRO A 225 25.28 15.55 -11.17
CA PRO A 225 25.71 15.50 -9.75
C PRO A 225 24.74 14.73 -8.83
N ASN A 226 23.79 13.97 -9.39
CA ASN A 226 22.71 13.33 -8.65
C ASN A 226 23.09 11.94 -8.10
N ARG A 227 24.39 11.73 -7.85
CA ARG A 227 24.94 10.50 -7.25
C ARG A 227 25.62 10.89 -5.93
N PRO A 228 24.87 10.96 -4.82
CA PRO A 228 25.42 11.51 -3.58
C PRO A 228 26.57 10.67 -2.98
N LEU A 229 26.74 9.43 -3.44
CA LEU A 229 27.80 8.51 -3.05
C LEU A 229 28.76 8.18 -4.22
N GLY A 230 28.74 8.99 -5.28
CA GLY A 230 29.54 8.76 -6.48
C GLY A 230 29.12 7.54 -7.29
N SER A 231 30.04 7.01 -8.09
CA SER A 231 29.81 5.92 -9.05
C SER A 231 30.60 4.65 -8.73
N GLU A 232 31.12 4.51 -7.51
CA GLU A 232 31.98 3.38 -7.13
C GLU A 232 31.21 2.06 -7.04
N SER A 233 29.92 2.11 -6.72
CA SER A 233 29.03 0.95 -6.66
C SER A 233 27.77 1.16 -7.49
N ALA A 234 27.51 0.23 -8.40
CA ALA A 234 26.29 0.23 -9.21
C ALA A 234 25.03 0.07 -8.36
N ASP A 235 25.10 -0.68 -7.26
CA ASP A 235 23.97 -0.88 -6.33
C ASP A 235 23.60 0.39 -5.54
N LEU A 236 24.46 1.42 -5.57
CA LEU A 236 24.24 2.70 -4.90
C LEU A 236 23.78 3.82 -5.84
N ILE A 237 23.66 3.54 -7.14
CA ILE A 237 23.20 4.53 -8.11
C ILE A 237 21.70 4.77 -7.90
N PRO A 238 21.26 6.01 -7.60
CA PRO A 238 19.84 6.31 -7.52
C PRO A 238 19.15 5.98 -8.83
N ALA A 239 17.97 5.38 -8.72
CA ALA A 239 17.11 5.05 -9.85
C ALA A 239 15.69 5.60 -9.65
N CYS A 240 14.91 5.59 -10.72
CA CYS A 240 13.48 5.91 -10.70
C CYS A 240 12.73 4.93 -11.56
N ILE A 241 11.61 4.43 -11.08
CA ILE A 241 10.67 3.59 -11.82
C ILE A 241 9.74 4.53 -12.60
N VAL A 242 9.48 4.21 -13.87
CA VAL A 242 8.62 4.99 -14.76
C VAL A 242 7.46 4.11 -15.22
N GLU A 243 6.24 4.53 -14.91
CA GLU A 243 5.02 3.74 -15.12
C GLU A 243 3.91 4.63 -15.70
N LYS A 244 3.03 4.06 -16.54
CA LYS A 244 1.74 4.66 -16.86
C LYS A 244 0.81 4.27 -15.73
N THR A 245 0.06 5.21 -15.17
CA THR A 245 -0.78 4.93 -14.01
C THR A 245 -2.22 5.38 -14.23
N MET A 246 -3.17 4.68 -13.59
CA MET A 246 -4.60 5.01 -13.63
C MET A 246 -5.14 5.58 -12.33
N GLY A 247 -4.35 5.65 -11.26
CA GLY A 247 -4.77 6.26 -9.99
C GLY A 247 -3.64 6.37 -8.98
N ASP A 248 -3.76 7.32 -8.06
CA ASP A 248 -2.80 7.51 -6.95
C ASP A 248 -3.44 7.67 -5.57
N ARG A 249 -4.72 8.03 -5.47
CA ARG A 249 -5.41 8.09 -4.18
C ARG A 249 -5.49 6.71 -3.55
N ARG A 250 -4.94 6.57 -2.34
CA ARG A 250 -4.83 5.32 -1.61
C ARG A 250 -6.15 4.96 -0.92
N LEU A 251 -6.43 3.67 -0.81
CA LEU A 251 -7.60 3.17 -0.08
C LEU A 251 -7.59 3.68 1.37
N GLY A 252 -6.49 3.48 2.10
CA GLY A 252 -6.38 3.95 3.48
C GLY A 252 -6.43 5.47 3.57
N SER A 253 -5.29 6.11 3.26
CA SER A 253 -4.98 7.53 3.52
C SER A 253 -5.89 8.55 2.86
N HIS A 254 -6.62 8.17 1.81
CA HIS A 254 -7.54 9.07 1.12
C HIS A 254 -8.99 8.60 1.24
N LEU A 255 -9.30 7.37 0.81
CA LEU A 255 -10.69 6.94 0.74
C LEU A 255 -11.28 6.65 2.12
N LEU A 256 -10.72 5.71 2.89
CA LEU A 256 -11.24 5.34 4.21
C LEU A 256 -11.19 6.53 5.17
N ALA A 257 -10.07 7.26 5.21
CA ALA A 257 -9.97 8.49 6.00
C ALA A 257 -11.05 9.54 5.63
N GLY A 258 -11.26 9.77 4.33
CA GLY A 258 -12.28 10.70 3.84
C GLY A 258 -13.70 10.25 4.18
N LEU A 259 -14.00 8.95 4.06
CA LEU A 259 -15.29 8.37 4.42
C LEU A 259 -15.56 8.54 5.91
N GLU A 260 -14.60 8.23 6.78
CA GLU A 260 -14.74 8.39 8.24
C GLU A 260 -15.03 9.83 8.64
N LEU A 261 -14.32 10.80 8.05
CA LEU A 261 -14.55 12.22 8.29
C LEU A 261 -15.92 12.69 7.80
N LEU A 262 -16.49 12.03 6.79
CA LEU A 262 -17.82 12.34 6.27
C LEU A 262 -18.94 11.66 7.05
N LEU A 263 -18.69 10.62 7.85
CA LEU A 263 -19.75 9.86 8.53
C LEU A 263 -20.69 10.74 9.37
N GLU A 264 -20.17 11.73 10.12
CA GLU A 264 -20.99 12.67 10.91
C GLU A 264 -21.96 13.51 10.06
N ARG A 265 -21.67 13.68 8.77
CA ARG A 265 -22.52 14.43 7.83
C ARG A 265 -23.42 13.52 7.01
N LEU A 266 -23.09 12.23 6.91
CA LEU A 266 -23.83 11.24 6.15
C LEU A 266 -24.88 10.55 7.00
N LEU A 267 -24.70 10.50 8.32
CA LEU A 267 -25.59 9.81 9.25
C LEU A 267 -26.48 10.83 9.97
N ASP A 268 -27.79 10.59 9.94
CA ASP A 268 -28.70 11.28 10.84
C ASP A 268 -28.58 10.70 12.26
N THR A 269 -27.96 11.46 13.16
CA THR A 269 -27.80 11.13 14.58
C THR A 269 -28.84 11.83 15.46
N SER A 270 -30.00 12.18 14.90
CA SER A 270 -31.09 12.76 15.68
C SER A 270 -31.70 11.73 16.65
N PRO A 271 -32.45 12.18 17.68
CA PRO A 271 -33.14 11.27 18.59
C PRO A 271 -34.12 10.31 17.89
N GLU A 272 -34.66 10.68 16.72
CA GLU A 272 -35.53 9.83 15.92
C GLU A 272 -34.80 8.61 15.32
N SER A 273 -33.49 8.74 15.09
CA SER A 273 -32.63 7.68 14.55
C SER A 273 -31.99 6.81 15.64
N GLU A 274 -32.11 7.19 16.92
CA GLU A 274 -31.63 6.42 18.09
C GLU A 274 -32.02 4.92 18.05
N PRO A 275 -33.26 4.52 17.69
CA PRO A 275 -33.64 3.10 17.65
C PRO A 275 -32.81 2.28 16.67
N PHE A 276 -32.39 2.86 15.53
CA PHE A 276 -31.50 2.21 14.57
C PHE A 276 -30.14 1.91 15.20
N PHE A 277 -29.54 2.89 15.89
CA PHE A 277 -28.23 2.70 16.53
C PHE A 277 -28.28 1.71 17.69
N LEU A 278 -29.37 1.69 18.47
CA LEU A 278 -29.58 0.68 19.50
C LEU A 278 -29.72 -0.73 18.91
N GLN A 279 -30.47 -0.86 17.82
CA GLN A 279 -30.61 -2.14 17.10
C GLN A 279 -29.28 -2.59 16.51
N LEU A 280 -28.54 -1.67 15.88
CA LEU A 280 -27.21 -1.92 15.34
C LEU A 280 -26.24 -2.37 16.44
N ARG A 281 -26.26 -1.69 17.59
CA ARG A 281 -25.44 -2.06 18.74
C ARG A 281 -25.80 -3.44 19.28
N ALA A 282 -27.10 -3.76 19.37
CA ALA A 282 -27.57 -5.06 19.81
C ALA A 282 -27.28 -6.19 18.81
N SER A 283 -26.90 -5.86 17.57
CA SER A 283 -26.53 -6.85 16.56
C SER A 283 -25.07 -7.32 16.64
N PHE A 284 -24.20 -6.61 17.38
CA PHE A 284 -22.87 -7.12 17.68
C PHE A 284 -22.97 -8.35 18.62
N PRO A 285 -22.10 -9.36 18.46
CA PRO A 285 -22.12 -10.51 19.35
C PRO A 285 -21.87 -10.12 20.80
N GLU A 286 -22.55 -10.81 21.71
CA GLU A 286 -22.33 -10.66 23.15
C GLU A 286 -20.89 -10.97 23.57
N ILE A 287 -20.18 -11.83 22.82
CA ILE A 287 -18.77 -12.16 23.10
C ILE A 287 -17.80 -11.04 22.70
N ARG A 288 -18.21 -10.08 21.87
CA ARG A 288 -17.35 -8.97 21.48
C ARG A 288 -17.06 -8.10 22.71
N PRO A 289 -15.79 -7.91 23.11
CA PRO A 289 -15.49 -7.07 24.26
C PRO A 289 -15.96 -5.63 24.05
N SER A 290 -16.18 -4.90 25.14
CA SER A 290 -16.54 -3.48 25.12
C SER A 290 -15.60 -2.69 26.05
N GLU A 291 -15.32 -1.43 25.71
CA GLU A 291 -14.27 -0.61 26.34
C GLU A 291 -14.55 -0.25 27.82
N SER A 292 -15.68 -0.66 28.39
CA SER A 292 -16.06 -0.37 29.79
C SER A 292 -16.96 -1.48 30.33
N GLY A 293 -16.54 -2.15 31.40
CA GLY A 293 -17.29 -3.28 31.96
C GLY A 293 -18.76 -2.96 32.30
N ALA A 294 -19.65 -3.89 31.92
CA ALA A 294 -21.04 -4.11 32.32
C ALA A 294 -22.09 -2.97 32.22
N ASP A 295 -21.71 -1.70 32.25
CA ASP A 295 -22.68 -0.59 32.15
C ASP A 295 -22.97 -0.29 30.68
N GLY A 296 -24.26 -0.36 30.29
CA GLY A 296 -24.78 -0.38 28.92
C GLY A 296 -24.47 0.80 27.98
N GLY A 297 -23.42 1.59 28.24
CA GLY A 297 -22.91 2.68 27.40
C GLY A 297 -21.59 2.39 26.67
N ALA A 298 -20.88 1.29 26.97
CA ALA A 298 -19.57 1.00 26.38
C ALA A 298 -19.61 0.73 24.86
N LEU A 299 -18.67 1.33 24.12
CA LEU A 299 -18.46 1.05 22.70
C LEU A 299 -17.91 -0.38 22.51
N PRO A 300 -18.32 -1.09 21.44
CA PRO A 300 -17.68 -2.35 21.08
C PRO A 300 -16.22 -2.09 20.72
N VAL A 301 -15.33 -3.01 21.10
CA VAL A 301 -13.94 -3.04 20.65
C VAL A 301 -13.92 -3.02 19.12
N THR A 302 -13.03 -2.23 18.54
CA THR A 302 -12.95 -2.03 17.09
C THR A 302 -12.56 -3.31 16.34
N THR A 303 -12.91 -3.40 15.06
CA THR A 303 -12.54 -4.55 14.23
C THR A 303 -11.02 -4.68 14.11
N ALA A 304 -10.31 -3.55 14.04
CA ALA A 304 -8.86 -3.45 14.14
C ALA A 304 -8.29 -4.16 15.37
N GLN A 305 -8.74 -3.79 16.57
CA GLN A 305 -8.27 -4.40 17.81
C GLN A 305 -8.49 -5.92 17.82
N LEU A 306 -9.63 -6.40 17.31
CA LEU A 306 -9.89 -7.83 17.17
C LEU A 306 -8.89 -8.52 16.20
N MET A 307 -8.51 -7.85 15.11
CA MET A 307 -7.53 -8.37 14.16
C MET A 307 -6.11 -8.36 14.73
N THR A 308 -5.74 -7.32 15.50
CA THR A 308 -4.46 -7.27 16.21
C THR A 308 -4.36 -8.43 17.22
N ASP A 309 -5.40 -8.62 18.04
CA ASP A 309 -5.46 -9.73 19.01
C ASP A 309 -5.36 -11.09 18.30
N HIS A 310 -6.02 -11.22 17.15
CA HIS A 310 -5.91 -12.43 16.34
C HIS A 310 -4.50 -12.69 15.83
N PHE A 311 -3.88 -11.67 15.24
CA PHE A 311 -2.53 -11.74 14.73
C PHE A 311 -1.57 -12.16 15.84
N LEU A 312 -1.61 -11.48 16.99
CA LEU A 312 -0.80 -11.82 18.16
C LEU A 312 -1.05 -13.25 18.64
N GLY A 313 -2.31 -13.66 18.76
CA GLY A 313 -2.68 -15.02 19.17
C GLY A 313 -2.10 -16.10 18.25
N LYS A 314 -2.18 -15.90 16.93
CA LYS A 314 -1.63 -16.84 15.94
C LYS A 314 -0.10 -16.86 15.91
N MET A 315 0.51 -15.71 16.10
CA MET A 315 1.96 -15.56 16.06
C MET A 315 2.64 -16.10 17.32
N LEU A 316 2.02 -15.93 18.49
CA LEU A 316 2.56 -16.40 19.77
C LEU A 316 2.29 -17.89 20.02
N ALA A 317 1.09 -18.40 19.67
CA ALA A 317 0.74 -19.81 19.88
C ALA A 317 1.54 -20.78 18.99
N GLY A 318 1.99 -20.34 17.81
CA GLY A 318 2.84 -21.15 16.92
C GLY A 318 4.28 -21.37 17.44
N GLY A 319 4.70 -20.64 18.48
CA GLY A 319 6.07 -20.64 19.01
C GLY A 319 6.43 -21.79 19.96
N GLY A 320 5.46 -22.64 20.35
CA GLY A 320 5.75 -23.95 20.94
C GLY A 320 6.10 -24.05 22.44
N ASP A 321 5.91 -23.00 23.26
CA ASP A 321 6.32 -23.07 24.68
C ASP A 321 5.19 -22.98 25.72
N CYS A 322 3.93 -22.90 25.29
CA CYS A 322 2.82 -22.84 26.24
C CYS A 322 1.50 -23.34 25.63
N ASP A 323 1.26 -24.65 25.74
CA ASP A 323 -0.03 -25.31 25.46
C ASP A 323 -1.21 -24.69 26.25
N ASP A 324 -0.94 -23.91 27.31
CA ASP A 324 -1.95 -23.33 28.21
C ASP A 324 -2.17 -21.81 28.05
N THR A 325 -1.38 -21.09 27.22
CA THR A 325 -1.63 -19.66 26.97
C THR A 325 -2.40 -19.47 25.67
N HIS A 326 -3.68 -19.79 25.70
CA HIS A 326 -4.59 -19.35 24.67
C HIS A 326 -4.88 -17.86 24.91
N GLY A 327 -4.37 -16.99 24.04
CA GLY A 327 -4.99 -15.66 23.86
C GLY A 327 -6.47 -15.83 23.44
N LEU A 328 -7.20 -14.75 23.18
CA LEU A 328 -8.51 -14.89 22.52
C LEU A 328 -8.30 -15.56 21.15
N GLU A 329 -8.43 -16.88 21.10
CA GLU A 329 -8.25 -17.61 19.87
C GLU A 329 -9.52 -17.46 19.03
N TRP A 330 -9.33 -17.30 17.73
CA TRP A 330 -10.41 -17.15 16.76
C TRP A 330 -11.34 -18.41 16.62
N PRO A 331 -11.18 -19.55 17.31
CA PRO A 331 -12.26 -20.51 17.52
C PRO A 331 -13.29 -20.07 18.58
N ASP A 332 -12.91 -19.24 19.54
CA ASP A 332 -13.79 -18.79 20.63
C ASP A 332 -14.74 -17.68 20.18
N LEU A 333 -14.34 -16.87 19.18
CA LEU A 333 -15.18 -15.87 18.52
C LEU A 333 -15.95 -16.54 17.35
N PRO A 334 -17.29 -16.70 17.41
CA PRO A 334 -18.08 -17.30 16.33
C PRO A 334 -17.88 -16.52 15.03
N ARG A 335 -17.36 -17.17 13.99
CA ARG A 335 -17.01 -16.53 12.70
C ARG A 335 -18.16 -16.51 11.69
N ASP A 336 -19.39 -16.59 12.17
CA ASP A 336 -20.56 -16.57 11.31
C ASP A 336 -21.01 -15.12 11.08
N GLU A 337 -22.03 -14.96 10.24
CA GLU A 337 -22.63 -13.68 9.87
C GLU A 337 -23.00 -12.77 11.07
N ARG A 338 -23.09 -13.36 12.27
CA ARG A 338 -23.46 -12.67 13.51
C ARG A 338 -22.33 -11.81 14.05
N LEU A 339 -21.05 -12.09 13.72
CA LEU A 339 -19.91 -11.35 14.28
C LEU A 339 -19.58 -10.05 13.57
N PHE A 340 -19.85 -10.00 12.28
CA PHE A 340 -19.48 -8.88 11.42
C PHE A 340 -20.71 -8.13 10.87
N ASN A 341 -21.80 -8.20 11.63
CA ASN A 341 -23.09 -7.59 11.37
C ASN A 341 -23.44 -7.36 9.88
N THR A 342 -23.91 -8.43 9.22
CA THR A 342 -24.47 -8.33 7.87
C THR A 342 -25.82 -7.62 7.82
N ALA A 343 -26.38 -7.21 8.98
CA ALA A 343 -27.64 -6.47 9.02
C ALA A 343 -27.56 -5.12 8.31
N LEU A 344 -26.37 -4.51 8.18
CA LEU A 344 -26.19 -3.28 7.41
C LEU A 344 -26.52 -3.45 5.92
N LEU A 345 -26.36 -4.66 5.36
CA LEU A 345 -26.73 -4.93 3.97
C LEU A 345 -28.25 -4.97 3.76
N ARG A 346 -29.02 -5.16 4.84
CA ARG A 346 -30.48 -5.38 4.79
C ARG A 346 -31.28 -4.24 5.42
N THR A 347 -30.64 -3.40 6.21
CA THR A 347 -31.27 -2.30 6.94
C THR A 347 -30.96 -0.98 6.25
N PRO A 348 -31.96 -0.18 5.88
CA PRO A 348 -31.71 1.18 5.40
C PRO A 348 -30.97 1.94 6.51
N MET A 349 -29.78 2.41 6.20
CA MET A 349 -29.10 3.33 7.10
C MET A 349 -29.80 4.69 7.02
N PRO A 350 -29.82 5.49 8.10
CA PRO A 350 -30.36 6.84 8.10
C PRO A 350 -29.40 7.79 7.35
N GLU A 351 -29.14 7.47 6.08
CA GLU A 351 -28.26 8.22 5.19
C GLU A 351 -28.97 9.51 4.77
N THR A 352 -28.33 10.65 5.04
CA THR A 352 -28.81 11.96 4.61
C THR A 352 -27.85 12.59 3.60
N SER A 353 -28.44 13.30 2.64
CA SER A 353 -27.73 14.21 1.74
C SER A 353 -28.13 15.68 1.95
N GLU A 354 -29.02 15.91 2.92
CA GLU A 354 -29.41 17.24 3.36
C GLU A 354 -28.22 17.88 4.09
N GLY A 355 -27.94 19.15 3.81
CA GLY A 355 -26.77 19.83 4.41
C GLY A 355 -25.41 19.59 3.75
N LEU A 356 -25.18 18.48 3.02
CA LEU A 356 -23.86 18.20 2.39
C LEU A 356 -23.38 19.34 1.47
N ALA A 357 -24.30 19.92 0.70
CA ALA A 357 -24.00 21.02 -0.22
C ALA A 357 -24.02 22.41 0.44
N GLU A 358 -24.59 22.54 1.64
CA GLU A 358 -24.78 23.83 2.31
C GLU A 358 -23.45 24.43 2.80
N SER A 359 -22.52 23.57 3.23
CA SER A 359 -21.17 23.97 3.60
C SER A 359 -20.15 22.91 3.21
N ALA A 360 -19.07 23.32 2.55
CA ALA A 360 -17.94 22.44 2.30
C ALA A 360 -17.29 22.02 3.63
N PRO A 361 -16.91 20.74 3.81
CA PRO A 361 -16.15 20.31 4.97
C PRO A 361 -14.74 20.91 4.96
N ALA A 362 -14.03 20.77 6.07
CA ALA A 362 -12.60 21.03 6.08
C ALA A 362 -11.88 20.03 5.16
N GLN A 363 -10.83 20.49 4.48
CA GLN A 363 -9.85 19.62 3.83
C GLN A 363 -8.75 19.27 4.81
N PHE A 364 -8.24 18.03 4.72
CA PHE A 364 -7.20 17.56 5.61
C PHE A 364 -5.85 17.51 4.89
N THR A 365 -4.84 18.05 5.55
CA THR A 365 -3.45 18.07 5.11
C THR A 365 -2.58 17.41 6.18
N ARG A 366 -1.29 17.19 5.91
CA ARG A 366 -0.33 16.76 6.96
C ARG A 366 -0.29 17.71 8.17
N ALA A 367 -0.66 18.98 7.99
CA ALA A 367 -0.72 19.99 9.05
C ALA A 367 -2.07 20.05 9.79
N GLY A 368 -3.00 19.13 9.49
CA GLY A 368 -4.34 19.10 10.06
C GLY A 368 -5.42 19.67 9.15
N ALA A 369 -6.60 19.88 9.73
CA ALA A 369 -7.78 20.42 9.06
C ALA A 369 -7.58 21.88 8.63
N ARG A 370 -8.00 22.19 7.41
CA ARG A 370 -7.97 23.52 6.78
C ARG A 370 -9.29 23.80 6.08
N PRO A 371 -9.69 25.07 5.87
CA PRO A 371 -10.79 25.38 4.96
C PRO A 371 -10.53 24.76 3.58
N MET A 372 -11.56 24.20 2.95
CA MET A 372 -11.46 23.67 1.59
C MET A 372 -11.01 24.78 0.63
N ARG A 373 -10.02 24.48 -0.22
CA ARG A 373 -9.54 25.41 -1.25
C ARG A 373 -10.66 25.73 -2.24
N CYS A 374 -10.67 26.96 -2.76
CA CYS A 374 -11.75 27.40 -3.64
C CYS A 374 -11.83 26.61 -4.95
N GLU A 375 -10.69 26.09 -5.41
CA GLU A 375 -10.51 25.25 -6.59
C GLU A 375 -11.26 23.91 -6.48
N TRP A 376 -11.52 23.43 -5.26
CA TRP A 376 -12.25 22.18 -4.98
C TRP A 376 -13.75 22.39 -4.79
N LEU A 377 -14.21 23.62 -4.54
CA LEU A 377 -15.62 23.90 -4.26
C LEU A 377 -16.58 23.53 -5.42
N PRO A 378 -16.24 23.78 -6.71
CA PRO A 378 -17.07 23.32 -7.82
C PRO A 378 -17.22 21.79 -7.83
N ALA A 379 -16.10 21.07 -7.78
CA ALA A 379 -16.09 19.60 -7.75
C ALA A 379 -16.86 19.03 -6.55
N TRP A 380 -16.71 19.64 -5.36
CA TRP A 380 -17.47 19.25 -4.16
C TRP A 380 -18.98 19.37 -4.39
N ARG A 381 -19.46 20.53 -4.86
CA ARG A 381 -20.89 20.78 -5.09
C ARG A 381 -21.48 19.83 -6.12
N THR A 382 -20.81 19.67 -7.26
CA THR A 382 -21.22 18.75 -8.32
C THR A 382 -21.32 17.32 -7.79
N ASN A 383 -20.34 16.85 -7.00
CA ASN A 383 -20.39 15.51 -6.45
C ASN A 383 -21.43 15.35 -5.32
N CYS A 384 -21.76 16.39 -4.56
CA CYS A 384 -22.89 16.37 -3.63
C CYS A 384 -24.23 16.20 -4.35
N GLU A 385 -24.42 16.90 -5.48
CA GLU A 385 -25.61 16.77 -6.32
C GLU A 385 -25.70 15.37 -6.93
N ASN A 386 -24.61 14.88 -7.52
CA ASN A 386 -24.54 13.52 -8.07
C ASN A 386 -24.89 12.46 -7.01
N PHE A 387 -24.34 12.59 -5.80
CA PHE A 387 -24.63 11.65 -4.70
C PHE A 387 -26.10 11.72 -4.28
N ARG A 388 -26.66 12.93 -4.12
CA ARG A 388 -28.07 13.13 -3.79
C ARG A 388 -29.00 12.50 -4.83
N ASP A 389 -28.71 12.71 -6.11
CA ASP A 389 -29.53 12.16 -7.19
C ASP A 389 -29.41 10.63 -7.28
N ALA A 390 -28.21 10.09 -7.05
CA ALA A 390 -28.01 8.65 -6.97
C ALA A 390 -28.76 8.04 -5.78
N LEU A 391 -28.75 8.67 -4.60
CA LEU A 391 -29.53 8.25 -3.43
C LEU A 391 -31.05 8.27 -3.67
N ARG A 392 -31.57 9.28 -4.38
CA ARG A 392 -32.99 9.29 -4.78
C ARG A 392 -33.29 8.11 -5.72
N GLY A 393 -32.34 7.76 -6.58
CA GLY A 393 -32.41 6.58 -7.42
C GLY A 393 -32.55 5.28 -6.63
N THR A 394 -31.78 5.11 -5.55
CA THR A 394 -31.85 3.88 -4.72
C THR A 394 -33.19 3.76 -4.00
N GLN A 395 -33.74 4.87 -3.49
CA GLN A 395 -35.04 4.92 -2.82
C GLN A 395 -36.20 4.60 -3.77
N THR A 396 -36.16 5.13 -5.00
CA THR A 396 -37.21 4.88 -6.00
C THR A 396 -37.17 3.45 -6.56
N ALA A 397 -35.97 2.89 -6.78
CA ALA A 397 -35.80 1.52 -7.25
C ALA A 397 -36.35 0.50 -6.25
N GLY A 398 -36.04 0.65 -4.96
CA GLY A 398 -36.51 -0.27 -3.90
C GLY A 398 -38.04 -0.38 -3.81
N GLY A 399 -38.74 0.75 -3.90
CA GLY A 399 -40.21 0.79 -3.86
C GLY A 399 -40.90 0.04 -4.98
N SER A 400 -40.29 -0.02 -6.17
CA SER A 400 -40.89 -0.68 -7.34
C SER A 400 -40.74 -2.21 -7.33
N GLN A 401 -39.73 -2.74 -6.63
CA GLN A 401 -39.41 -4.18 -6.60
C GLN A 401 -39.74 -4.85 -5.26
N GLY A 402 -40.31 -4.11 -4.29
CA GLY A 402 -40.52 -4.61 -2.93
C GLY A 402 -39.22 -4.95 -2.19
N ARG A 403 -38.08 -4.47 -2.71
CA ARG A 403 -36.77 -4.61 -2.07
C ARG A 403 -36.55 -3.42 -1.14
N SER A 404 -36.02 -3.66 0.05
CA SER A 404 -35.55 -2.60 0.93
C SER A 404 -34.53 -1.73 0.18
N ALA A 405 -34.59 -0.41 0.33
CA ALA A 405 -33.54 0.47 -0.19
C ALA A 405 -32.23 0.10 0.51
N GLY A 406 -31.27 -0.45 -0.23
CA GLY A 406 -29.96 -0.82 0.33
C GLY A 406 -29.20 0.42 0.82
N SER A 407 -28.34 0.25 1.82
CA SER A 407 -27.40 1.29 2.25
C SER A 407 -26.25 1.43 1.26
N VAL A 408 -25.94 2.66 0.85
CA VAL A 408 -24.79 2.93 -0.02
C VAL A 408 -23.48 2.72 0.73
N LEU A 409 -23.41 3.10 2.01
CA LEU A 409 -22.23 2.90 2.85
C LEU A 409 -21.93 1.40 3.02
N ALA A 410 -22.94 0.60 3.39
CA ALA A 410 -22.76 -0.84 3.56
C ALA A 410 -22.37 -1.53 2.26
N TYR A 411 -22.99 -1.15 1.14
CA TYR A 411 -22.63 -1.62 -0.19
C TYR A 411 -21.17 -1.28 -0.51
N LEU A 412 -20.77 -0.02 -0.35
CA LEU A 412 -19.41 0.45 -0.66
C LEU A 412 -18.38 -0.32 0.16
N PHE A 413 -18.51 -0.38 1.49
CA PHE A 413 -17.56 -1.10 2.34
C PHE A 413 -17.49 -2.60 2.00
N SER A 414 -18.63 -3.24 1.72
CA SER A 414 -18.65 -4.64 1.27
C SER A 414 -17.88 -4.83 -0.04
N ARG A 415 -18.05 -3.93 -1.02
CA ARG A 415 -17.35 -3.99 -2.31
C ARG A 415 -15.86 -3.66 -2.21
N LEU A 416 -15.47 -2.68 -1.39
CA LEU A 416 -14.06 -2.39 -1.10
C LEU A 416 -13.37 -3.60 -0.48
N GLY A 417 -14.04 -4.28 0.44
CA GLY A 417 -13.60 -5.55 1.00
C GLY A 417 -13.38 -6.60 -0.08
N GLN A 418 -14.38 -6.83 -0.92
CA GLN A 418 -14.31 -7.79 -2.02
C GLN A 418 -13.16 -7.48 -3.00
N ASP A 419 -12.97 -6.22 -3.38
CA ASP A 419 -11.87 -5.86 -4.28
C ASP A 419 -10.49 -6.08 -3.61
N ALA A 420 -10.35 -5.71 -2.33
CA ALA A 420 -9.11 -5.93 -1.58
C ALA A 420 -8.81 -7.43 -1.40
N GLY A 421 -9.83 -8.25 -1.12
CA GLY A 421 -9.68 -9.69 -0.97
C GLY A 421 -9.41 -10.37 -2.31
N LEU A 422 -10.00 -9.89 -3.40
CA LEU A 422 -9.70 -10.35 -4.76
C LEU A 422 -8.23 -10.09 -5.15
N VAL A 423 -7.70 -8.91 -4.81
CA VAL A 423 -6.28 -8.60 -5.01
C VAL A 423 -5.39 -9.57 -4.25
N LEU A 424 -5.59 -9.72 -2.93
CA LEU A 424 -4.70 -10.56 -2.13
C LEU A 424 -4.86 -12.04 -2.46
N HIS A 425 -6.07 -12.48 -2.83
CA HIS A 425 -6.30 -13.81 -3.40
C HIS A 425 -5.48 -14.02 -4.67
N GLY A 426 -5.53 -13.05 -5.61
CA GLY A 426 -4.76 -13.08 -6.83
C GLY A 426 -3.26 -13.23 -6.57
N LEU A 427 -2.72 -12.44 -5.64
CA LEU A 427 -1.31 -12.52 -5.27
C LEU A 427 -0.96 -13.88 -4.63
N HIS A 428 -1.66 -14.27 -3.57
CA HIS A 428 -1.27 -15.43 -2.76
C HIS A 428 -1.62 -16.78 -3.40
N LYS A 429 -2.82 -16.88 -3.98
CA LYS A 429 -3.42 -18.15 -4.39
C LYS A 429 -3.29 -18.40 -5.89
N VAL A 430 -3.29 -17.34 -6.70
CA VAL A 430 -3.16 -17.46 -8.17
C VAL A 430 -1.69 -17.31 -8.59
N ALA A 431 -1.04 -16.23 -8.19
CA ALA A 431 0.33 -15.91 -8.64
C ALA A 431 1.43 -16.45 -7.73
N ARG A 432 1.12 -16.90 -6.51
CA ARG A 432 2.12 -17.37 -5.53
C ARG A 432 3.16 -16.30 -5.20
N VAL A 433 2.72 -15.06 -5.05
CA VAL A 433 3.55 -13.88 -4.78
C VAL A 433 3.24 -13.31 -3.39
N SER A 434 4.28 -13.03 -2.61
CA SER A 434 4.20 -12.15 -1.44
C SER A 434 4.34 -10.71 -1.92
N TRP A 435 3.52 -9.82 -1.38
CA TRP A 435 3.56 -8.38 -1.62
C TRP A 435 4.76 -7.70 -0.93
N GLY A 436 5.46 -8.40 -0.04
CA GLY A 436 6.70 -7.94 0.59
C GLY A 436 6.70 -8.14 2.09
N THR A 437 6.36 -9.35 2.56
CA THR A 437 6.48 -9.73 3.97
C THR A 437 7.74 -10.53 4.19
N TYR A 438 8.67 -9.99 4.97
CA TYR A 438 9.95 -10.64 5.23
C TYR A 438 10.65 -10.08 6.46
N ALA A 439 11.58 -10.85 7.02
CA ALA A 439 12.53 -10.34 8.01
C ALA A 439 13.88 -10.05 7.34
N ASP A 440 14.54 -8.98 7.76
CA ASP A 440 15.93 -8.69 7.42
C ASP A 440 16.69 -8.20 8.67
N SER A 441 17.94 -7.75 8.48
CA SER A 441 18.76 -7.26 9.59
C SER A 441 18.31 -5.91 10.19
N MET A 442 17.35 -5.24 9.56
CA MET A 442 16.76 -3.99 10.03
C MET A 442 15.61 -4.25 11.01
N CYS A 443 14.96 -5.41 10.92
CA CYS A 443 13.92 -5.82 11.85
C CYS A 443 14.50 -6.13 13.23
N ALA A 444 13.77 -5.79 14.29
CA ALA A 444 14.05 -6.37 15.60
C ALA A 444 13.73 -7.88 15.57
N GLU A 445 14.29 -8.64 16.52
CA GLU A 445 13.99 -10.06 16.66
C GLU A 445 12.47 -10.29 16.78
N GLY A 446 11.93 -11.20 15.97
CA GLY A 446 10.50 -11.50 15.90
C GLY A 446 9.67 -10.50 15.08
N GLN A 447 10.24 -9.39 14.61
CA GLN A 447 9.56 -8.45 13.71
C GLN A 447 9.82 -8.78 12.24
N MET A 448 8.89 -8.35 11.38
CA MET A 448 8.99 -8.47 9.93
C MET A 448 8.61 -7.14 9.30
N HIS A 449 9.22 -6.83 8.16
CA HIS A 449 8.64 -5.90 7.21
C HIS A 449 7.35 -6.52 6.67
N CYS A 450 6.33 -5.69 6.48
CA CYS A 450 5.15 -6.09 5.75
C CYS A 450 4.72 -4.93 4.86
N ASN A 451 4.84 -5.13 3.56
CA ASN A 451 4.37 -4.17 2.56
C ASN A 451 2.87 -4.35 2.26
N ALA A 452 2.23 -5.44 2.69
CA ALA A 452 0.79 -5.60 2.48
C ALA A 452 0.03 -4.67 3.43
N HIS A 453 -0.27 -3.48 2.93
CA HIS A 453 -1.06 -2.48 3.63
C HIS A 453 -2.12 -1.85 2.73
N SER A 454 -3.20 -1.33 3.32
CA SER A 454 -4.31 -0.69 2.58
C SER A 454 -3.84 0.44 1.66
N ASN A 455 -2.74 1.13 1.98
CA ASN A 455 -2.17 2.16 1.12
C ASN A 455 -1.46 1.66 -0.15
N ASN A 456 -1.37 0.34 -0.38
CA ASN A 456 -0.92 -0.25 -1.64
C ASN A 456 -2.10 -0.63 -2.54
N LEU A 457 -3.32 -0.26 -2.14
CA LEU A 457 -4.48 -0.21 -3.02
C LEU A 457 -4.78 1.25 -3.36
N VAL A 458 -5.10 1.50 -4.62
CA VAL A 458 -5.54 2.81 -5.09
C VAL A 458 -6.96 2.78 -5.63
N VAL A 459 -7.65 3.91 -5.53
CA VAL A 459 -8.97 4.10 -6.09
C VAL A 459 -8.88 4.31 -7.60
N VAL A 460 -9.65 3.53 -8.34
CA VAL A 460 -9.72 3.59 -9.80
C VAL A 460 -10.89 4.49 -10.23
N PRO A 461 -10.69 5.41 -11.20
CA PRO A 461 -11.76 6.21 -11.76
C PRO A 461 -12.87 5.35 -12.39
N GLU A 462 -14.11 5.86 -12.34
CA GLU A 462 -15.24 5.21 -13.00
C GLU A 462 -14.96 5.02 -14.50
N GLY A 463 -15.30 3.84 -15.04
CA GLY A 463 -15.07 3.48 -16.45
C GLY A 463 -13.66 3.00 -16.78
N LYS A 464 -12.67 3.16 -15.89
CA LYS A 464 -11.31 2.60 -16.09
C LYS A 464 -11.21 1.13 -15.69
N SER A 465 -12.10 0.64 -14.83
CA SER A 465 -12.16 -0.77 -14.43
C SER A 465 -12.75 -1.70 -15.50
N GLY A 466 -13.28 -1.15 -16.60
CA GLY A 466 -13.87 -1.93 -17.69
C GLY A 466 -14.96 -2.87 -17.18
N ALA A 467 -14.81 -4.17 -17.44
CA ALA A 467 -15.78 -5.19 -17.02
C ALA A 467 -15.66 -5.60 -15.55
N SER A 468 -14.54 -5.33 -14.86
CA SER A 468 -14.35 -5.81 -13.48
C SER A 468 -15.26 -5.08 -12.49
N ARG A 469 -15.63 -3.83 -12.80
CA ARG A 469 -16.43 -2.96 -11.92
C ARG A 469 -15.81 -2.83 -10.52
N SER A 470 -14.48 -2.98 -10.43
CA SER A 470 -13.74 -2.78 -9.20
C SER A 470 -13.51 -1.30 -8.95
N PHE A 471 -13.55 -0.93 -7.67
CA PHE A 471 -13.14 0.37 -7.17
C PHE A 471 -11.64 0.46 -6.94
N LEU A 472 -10.97 -0.68 -6.74
CA LEU A 472 -9.57 -0.73 -6.32
C LEU A 472 -8.67 -1.43 -7.34
N ALA A 473 -7.41 -0.99 -7.37
CA ALA A 473 -6.31 -1.64 -8.07
C ALA A 473 -5.09 -1.72 -7.15
N TYR A 474 -4.26 -2.74 -7.33
CA TYR A 474 -3.01 -2.85 -6.58
C TYR A 474 -1.93 -1.92 -7.13
N LEU A 475 -1.01 -1.54 -6.25
CA LEU A 475 0.12 -0.66 -6.49
C LEU A 475 1.35 -1.20 -5.74
N ASP A 476 2.54 -0.74 -6.13
CA ASP A 476 3.80 -0.85 -5.40
C ASP A 476 4.22 -2.31 -5.13
N LEU A 477 4.98 -2.84 -6.09
CA LEU A 477 5.50 -4.21 -6.16
C LEU A 477 7.04 -4.27 -6.11
N ASP A 478 7.71 -3.18 -5.74
CA ASP A 478 9.18 -3.10 -5.62
C ASP A 478 9.75 -4.08 -4.59
N MET A 479 8.93 -4.49 -3.62
CA MET A 479 9.29 -5.50 -2.61
C MET A 479 8.64 -6.86 -2.83
N ALA A 480 7.92 -7.07 -3.94
CA ALA A 480 7.21 -8.32 -4.19
C ALA A 480 8.12 -9.43 -4.74
N PHE A 481 7.88 -10.66 -4.30
CA PHE A 481 8.64 -11.84 -4.73
C PHE A 481 7.77 -13.10 -4.69
N ASP A 482 8.11 -14.08 -5.51
CA ASP A 482 7.42 -15.37 -5.58
C ASP A 482 8.16 -16.46 -4.80
N GLU A 483 7.51 -17.61 -4.67
CA GLU A 483 8.07 -18.78 -3.98
C GLU A 483 9.36 -19.32 -4.62
N HIS A 484 9.61 -19.03 -5.90
CA HIS A 484 10.76 -19.51 -6.66
C HIS A 484 11.98 -18.62 -6.51
N THR A 485 11.76 -17.33 -6.24
CA THR A 485 12.81 -16.34 -6.04
C THR A 485 13.13 -16.11 -4.58
N PHE A 486 12.25 -16.52 -3.65
CA PHE A 486 12.45 -16.35 -2.21
C PHE A 486 13.72 -17.08 -1.71
N VAL A 487 14.55 -16.34 -0.97
CA VAL A 487 15.78 -16.80 -0.33
C VAL A 487 15.59 -16.72 1.18
N ASP A 488 15.60 -17.87 1.85
CA ASP A 488 15.56 -17.86 3.31
C ASP A 488 16.90 -17.37 3.87
N VAL A 489 16.90 -16.13 4.38
CA VAL A 489 18.04 -15.49 5.02
C VAL A 489 18.06 -15.72 6.54
N GLN A 490 16.98 -16.26 7.12
CA GLN A 490 16.92 -16.55 8.55
C GLN A 490 17.85 -17.73 8.86
N GLY A 491 18.89 -17.47 9.65
CA GLY A 491 19.96 -18.43 9.96
C GLY A 491 21.30 -18.18 9.24
N ALA A 492 21.36 -17.21 8.31
CA ALA A 492 22.58 -16.82 7.63
C ALA A 492 23.39 -15.70 8.34
N ALA A 493 22.78 -15.01 9.32
CA ALA A 493 23.40 -13.93 10.10
C ALA A 493 24.54 -14.45 11.03
N PRO A 494 25.61 -13.66 11.26
CA PRO A 494 26.93 -14.06 10.76
C PRO A 494 27.89 -14.62 11.82
N ALA A 495 28.50 -15.75 11.49
CA ALA A 495 29.79 -16.19 12.06
C ALA A 495 31.00 -15.56 11.36
N MET A 496 30.78 -14.72 10.34
CA MET A 496 31.83 -14.17 9.48
C MET A 496 32.69 -13.06 10.14
N MET A 497 32.38 -12.64 11.38
CA MET A 497 33.19 -11.64 12.11
C MET A 497 34.02 -12.21 13.28
N GLY A 498 34.01 -13.53 13.51
CA GLY A 498 34.59 -14.12 14.73
C GLY A 498 35.99 -14.75 14.65
N GLU A 499 36.47 -15.17 13.48
CA GLU A 499 37.62 -16.12 13.43
C GLU A 499 38.91 -15.62 12.76
N GLN A 500 39.02 -14.35 12.38
CA GLN A 500 40.28 -13.80 11.87
C GLN A 500 40.76 -12.60 12.68
N LEU A 501 41.32 -12.82 13.88
CA LEU A 501 42.41 -12.01 14.50
C LEU A 501 42.76 -12.48 15.93
N VAL A 502 43.22 -13.71 16.11
CA VAL A 502 44.13 -14.05 17.23
C VAL A 502 45.26 -14.94 16.73
N SER A 503 46.13 -14.39 15.89
CA SER A 503 47.48 -14.91 15.71
C SER A 503 48.46 -13.96 16.38
N GLY A 504 48.73 -14.15 17.67
CA GLY A 504 49.70 -13.29 18.36
C GLY A 504 49.87 -13.49 19.87
N GLY A 505 50.44 -14.63 20.29
CA GLY A 505 51.47 -14.65 21.33
C GLY A 505 51.07 -14.83 22.82
N GLY A 506 51.54 -15.94 23.41
CA GLY A 506 51.94 -15.99 24.83
C GLY A 506 51.39 -17.18 25.64
N PRO A 507 52.25 -18.09 26.16
CA PRO A 507 51.82 -19.13 27.09
C PRO A 507 51.87 -18.59 28.52
N THR A 508 50.73 -18.55 29.22
CA THR A 508 50.70 -18.49 30.68
C THR A 508 49.67 -19.43 31.26
N ALA A 509 50.06 -20.03 32.37
CA ALA A 509 49.54 -21.25 32.95
C ALA A 509 48.24 -21.08 33.73
N ALA A 510 47.55 -22.22 33.87
CA ALA A 510 46.69 -22.62 34.99
C ALA A 510 45.47 -21.73 35.28
N SER A 511 44.32 -22.10 34.70
CA SER A 511 43.02 -21.88 35.33
C SER A 511 42.13 -23.11 35.16
N THR A 512 41.63 -23.52 36.30
CA THR A 512 40.76 -24.64 36.68
C THR A 512 39.57 -24.90 35.75
N ALA A 513 39.31 -26.19 35.55
CA ALA A 513 38.18 -26.77 34.86
C ALA A 513 36.84 -26.36 35.49
N LEU A 514 35.98 -25.76 34.66
CA LEU A 514 34.53 -25.85 34.76
C LEU A 514 34.09 -26.53 33.47
N GLU A 515 33.82 -27.84 33.56
CA GLU A 515 33.08 -28.59 32.53
C GLU A 515 31.63 -28.10 32.57
N GLY A 516 31.37 -26.97 31.90
CA GLY A 516 30.03 -26.56 31.51
C GLY A 516 29.68 -27.25 30.21
N GLU A 517 28.56 -27.96 30.18
CA GLU A 517 28.02 -28.64 29.01
C GLU A 517 28.05 -27.70 27.79
N ALA A 518 28.74 -28.17 26.75
CA ALA A 518 28.89 -27.46 25.50
C ALA A 518 27.51 -27.19 24.89
N ASP A 519 27.21 -25.90 24.87
CA ASP A 519 26.33 -25.20 23.94
C ASP A 519 26.01 -26.05 22.70
N GLN A 520 24.79 -26.59 22.67
CA GLN A 520 24.23 -27.29 21.51
C GLN A 520 23.98 -26.24 20.42
N THR A 521 25.06 -25.85 19.74
CA THR A 521 25.00 -25.03 18.54
C THR A 521 24.13 -25.76 17.52
N LEU A 522 22.87 -25.29 17.39
CA LEU A 522 21.92 -25.79 16.41
C LEU A 522 22.62 -25.83 15.02
N PRO A 523 22.49 -26.94 14.27
CA PRO A 523 23.15 -27.07 12.98
C PRO A 523 22.70 -25.93 12.06
N ARG A 524 23.67 -25.12 11.65
CA ARG A 524 23.45 -23.98 10.74
C ARG A 524 22.85 -24.49 9.44
N ARG A 525 21.67 -23.98 9.08
CA ARG A 525 21.07 -24.24 7.77
C ARG A 525 21.74 -23.30 6.76
N SER A 526 22.27 -23.86 5.68
CA SER A 526 22.68 -23.05 4.54
C SER A 526 21.45 -22.29 4.00
N PRO A 527 21.60 -21.03 3.56
CA PRO A 527 20.54 -20.32 2.85
C PRO A 527 20.05 -21.19 1.70
N LYS A 528 18.73 -21.36 1.61
CA LYS A 528 18.10 -22.12 0.53
C LYS A 528 17.05 -21.26 -0.13
N VAL A 529 16.98 -21.39 -1.45
CA VAL A 529 15.81 -20.98 -2.20
C VAL A 529 14.74 -22.04 -1.96
N GLY A 530 13.53 -21.65 -1.53
CA GLY A 530 12.46 -22.64 -1.43
C GLY A 530 11.25 -22.28 -0.58
N ALA A 531 10.19 -23.06 -0.82
CA ALA A 531 8.84 -22.83 -0.32
C ALA A 531 8.59 -23.22 1.15
N GLU A 532 9.57 -23.84 1.85
CA GLU A 532 9.34 -24.45 3.18
C GLU A 532 8.80 -23.44 4.21
N ASN A 533 9.06 -22.14 4.03
CA ASN A 533 8.55 -21.05 4.87
C ASN A 533 7.66 -20.04 4.12
N PHE A 534 7.43 -20.22 2.81
CA PHE A 534 6.73 -19.23 2.01
C PHE A 534 5.24 -19.16 2.34
N GLU A 535 4.60 -20.30 2.62
CA GLU A 535 3.20 -20.33 3.11
C GLU A 535 3.01 -19.56 4.41
N GLU A 536 3.99 -19.66 5.33
CA GLU A 536 3.94 -18.92 6.58
C GLU A 536 4.03 -17.42 6.32
N LEU A 537 4.88 -16.98 5.38
CA LEU A 537 4.96 -15.57 4.98
C LEU A 537 3.63 -15.08 4.40
N LEU A 538 3.02 -15.82 3.47
CA LEU A 538 1.72 -15.44 2.89
C LEU A 538 0.61 -15.42 3.95
N PHE A 539 0.66 -16.34 4.91
CA PHE A 539 -0.29 -16.37 6.02
C PHE A 539 -0.11 -15.15 6.94
N ARG A 540 1.12 -14.82 7.33
CA ARG A 540 1.42 -13.61 8.12
C ARG A 540 1.01 -12.34 7.39
N GLU A 541 1.31 -12.27 6.10
CA GLU A 541 0.92 -11.17 5.21
C GLU A 541 -0.60 -11.00 5.16
N HIS A 542 -1.35 -12.12 5.03
CA HIS A 542 -2.81 -12.13 5.05
C HIS A 542 -3.38 -11.61 6.38
N LEU A 543 -2.83 -12.03 7.51
CA LEU A 543 -3.27 -11.57 8.83
C LEU A 543 -2.98 -10.08 9.04
N ASN A 544 -1.76 -9.64 8.74
CA ASN A 544 -1.38 -8.23 8.81
C ASN A 544 -2.27 -7.38 7.90
N PHE A 545 -2.52 -7.85 6.66
CA PHE A 545 -3.35 -7.13 5.71
C PHE A 545 -4.79 -6.96 6.20
N MET A 546 -5.37 -7.97 6.87
CA MET A 546 -6.70 -7.82 7.49
C MET A 546 -6.70 -6.73 8.56
N GLU A 547 -5.73 -6.74 9.47
CA GLU A 547 -5.59 -5.75 10.54
C GLU A 547 -5.50 -4.33 9.99
N VAL A 548 -4.58 -4.09 9.05
CA VAL A 548 -4.35 -2.77 8.48
C VAL A 548 -5.51 -2.29 7.60
N LEU A 549 -6.22 -3.21 6.93
CA LEU A 549 -7.41 -2.90 6.13
C LEU A 549 -8.54 -2.31 6.98
N VAL A 550 -8.68 -2.75 8.23
CA VAL A 550 -9.71 -2.26 9.16
C VAL A 550 -9.22 -1.22 10.17
N GLY A 551 -8.04 -0.62 9.93
CA GLY A 551 -7.52 0.52 10.69
C GLY A 551 -6.62 0.17 11.89
N GLY A 552 -6.06 -1.03 11.96
CA GLY A 552 -5.22 -1.48 13.08
C GLY A 552 -3.83 -0.83 13.15
N ASP A 553 -3.31 -0.32 12.04
CA ASP A 553 -1.98 0.24 12.02
C ASP A 553 -1.99 1.79 12.11
N SER A 554 -1.04 2.31 12.89
CA SER A 554 -0.71 3.74 12.96
C SER A 554 -0.31 4.33 11.60
N THR A 555 0.12 3.50 10.65
CA THR A 555 0.45 3.87 9.27
C THR A 555 -0.63 3.52 8.24
N SER A 556 -1.64 2.70 8.58
CA SER A 556 -2.60 2.13 7.62
C SER A 556 -3.77 3.02 7.21
N GLY A 557 -3.54 4.33 7.25
CA GLY A 557 -4.23 5.22 6.34
C GLY A 557 -5.38 6.01 6.90
N VAL A 558 -5.54 6.17 8.21
CA VAL A 558 -6.10 7.45 8.65
C VAL A 558 -4.91 8.31 9.03
N PRO A 559 -4.65 9.43 8.31
CA PRO A 559 -3.62 10.36 8.72
C PRO A 559 -3.82 10.67 10.21
N GLN A 560 -2.75 10.66 11.00
CA GLN A 560 -2.86 10.84 12.46
C GLN A 560 -3.70 12.08 12.84
N VAL A 561 -3.66 13.10 12.00
CA VAL A 561 -4.50 14.30 12.11
C VAL A 561 -6.00 14.07 11.91
N ALA A 562 -6.40 13.17 11.00
CA ALA A 562 -7.79 12.78 10.81
C ALA A 562 -8.22 11.79 11.91
N LYS A 563 -7.31 10.92 12.37
CA LYS A 563 -7.58 9.92 13.41
C LYS A 563 -8.10 10.59 14.69
N GLN A 564 -7.42 11.66 15.14
CA GLN A 564 -7.85 12.44 16.31
C GLN A 564 -9.26 13.03 16.16
N VAL A 565 -9.65 13.46 14.95
CA VAL A 565 -11.00 13.97 14.70
C VAL A 565 -11.99 12.81 14.78
N THR A 566 -11.66 11.69 14.14
CA THR A 566 -12.54 10.51 14.11
C THR A 566 -12.72 9.87 15.48
N GLU A 567 -11.72 9.89 16.36
CA GLU A 567 -11.80 9.36 17.73
C GLU A 567 -12.76 10.16 18.63
N ASN A 568 -13.00 11.43 18.30
CA ASN A 568 -13.88 12.31 19.06
C ASN A 568 -15.32 12.38 18.51
N GLN A 569 -15.66 11.59 17.49
CA GLN A 569 -17.01 11.59 16.93
C GLN A 569 -18.02 10.98 17.90
N ASN A 570 -19.30 11.28 17.67
CA ASN A 570 -20.42 10.71 18.43
C ASN A 570 -20.34 9.16 18.51
N SER A 571 -20.67 8.59 19.67
CA SER A 571 -20.65 7.14 19.89
C SER A 571 -21.52 6.36 18.89
N GLN A 572 -22.64 6.93 18.43
CA GLN A 572 -23.47 6.37 17.35
C GLN A 572 -22.69 6.23 16.04
N VAL A 573 -21.88 7.23 15.71
CA VAL A 573 -21.01 7.22 14.52
C VAL A 573 -19.91 6.18 14.68
N GLN A 574 -19.32 6.04 15.88
CA GLN A 574 -18.33 4.99 16.17
C GLN A 574 -18.93 3.59 16.00
N ILE A 575 -20.17 3.37 16.47
CA ILE A 575 -20.87 2.10 16.32
C ILE A 575 -21.06 1.75 14.83
N VAL A 576 -21.48 2.72 14.01
CA VAL A 576 -21.60 2.54 12.56
C VAL A 576 -20.25 2.28 11.90
N LYS A 577 -19.22 3.06 12.24
CA LYS A 577 -17.86 2.88 11.72
C LYS A 577 -17.37 1.46 11.96
N THR A 578 -17.52 0.95 13.18
CA THR A 578 -17.15 -0.43 13.53
C THR A 578 -17.92 -1.46 12.70
N ALA A 579 -19.24 -1.30 12.53
CA ALA A 579 -20.04 -2.20 11.71
C ALA A 579 -19.70 -2.14 10.20
N LEU A 580 -19.28 -0.97 9.69
CA LEU A 580 -18.81 -0.82 8.30
C LEU A 580 -17.48 -1.53 8.09
N TYR A 581 -16.55 -1.43 9.04
CA TYR A 581 -15.28 -2.17 8.98
C TYR A 581 -15.47 -3.67 9.06
N ASP A 582 -16.39 -4.13 9.90
CA ASP A 582 -16.83 -5.52 9.90
C ASP A 582 -17.37 -5.97 8.52
N THR A 583 -18.24 -5.16 7.92
CA THR A 583 -18.81 -5.41 6.58
C THR A 583 -17.72 -5.50 5.51
N MET A 584 -16.70 -4.63 5.58
CA MET A 584 -15.56 -4.68 4.68
C MET A 584 -14.70 -5.93 4.89
N LEU A 585 -14.44 -6.32 6.13
CA LEU A 585 -13.67 -7.53 6.41
C LEU A 585 -14.40 -8.79 5.92
N VAL A 586 -15.72 -8.87 6.05
CA VAL A 586 -16.52 -9.97 5.48
C VAL A 586 -16.40 -9.99 3.95
N GLY A 587 -16.49 -8.82 3.31
CA GLY A 587 -16.25 -8.68 1.87
C GLY A 587 -14.90 -9.24 1.44
N TYR A 588 -13.85 -8.88 2.19
CA TYR A 588 -12.50 -9.39 1.98
C TYR A 588 -12.41 -10.91 2.13
N MET A 589 -12.90 -11.45 3.24
CA MET A 589 -12.89 -12.88 3.54
C MET A 589 -13.67 -13.69 2.50
N HIS A 590 -14.83 -13.19 2.05
CA HIS A 590 -15.63 -13.81 1.00
C HIS A 590 -14.79 -14.05 -0.25
N THR A 591 -14.12 -13.02 -0.76
CA THR A 591 -13.32 -13.14 -1.99
C THR A 591 -12.01 -13.89 -1.78
N TYR A 592 -11.33 -13.69 -0.64
CA TYR A 592 -10.04 -14.32 -0.38
C TYR A 592 -10.15 -15.85 -0.29
N PHE A 593 -11.21 -16.35 0.35
CA PHE A 593 -11.46 -17.78 0.56
C PHE A 593 -12.44 -18.40 -0.45
N LYS A 594 -12.90 -17.66 -1.46
CA LYS A 594 -13.97 -18.13 -2.37
C LYS A 594 -13.66 -19.45 -3.06
N SER A 595 -12.41 -19.71 -3.41
CA SER A 595 -11.97 -20.96 -4.05
C SER A 595 -11.84 -22.13 -3.08
N ASP A 596 -11.67 -21.85 -1.79
CA ASP A 596 -11.23 -22.81 -0.77
C ASP A 596 -12.39 -23.30 0.11
N SER A 597 -13.56 -22.65 0.04
CA SER A 597 -14.72 -22.96 0.88
C SER A 597 -15.69 -23.90 0.18
N ASP A 598 -16.00 -25.02 0.83
CA ASP A 598 -17.14 -25.88 0.48
C ASP A 598 -18.50 -25.17 0.69
N ASP A 599 -18.48 -24.05 1.43
CA ASP A 599 -19.62 -23.19 1.71
C ASP A 599 -19.39 -21.79 1.09
N PRO A 600 -19.91 -21.52 -0.12
CA PRO A 600 -19.77 -20.22 -0.77
C PRO A 600 -20.59 -19.12 -0.08
N ASP A 601 -21.55 -19.49 0.77
CA ASP A 601 -22.44 -18.57 1.49
C ASP A 601 -21.91 -18.23 2.88
N ARG A 602 -20.76 -18.80 3.28
CA ARG A 602 -20.12 -18.57 4.59
C ARG A 602 -19.94 -17.10 4.94
N PHE A 603 -19.69 -16.25 3.94
CA PHE A 603 -19.45 -14.82 4.08
C PHE A 603 -20.45 -14.05 3.21
N PRO A 604 -21.52 -13.47 3.78
CA PRO A 604 -22.51 -12.75 3.01
C PRO A 604 -21.96 -11.41 2.54
N VAL A 605 -22.14 -11.11 1.26
CA VAL A 605 -21.64 -9.86 0.66
C VAL A 605 -22.72 -9.16 -0.13
N ALA A 606 -22.52 -7.86 -0.36
CA ALA A 606 -23.37 -7.10 -1.28
C ALA A 606 -23.22 -7.63 -2.71
N GLU A 607 -24.33 -8.07 -3.30
CA GLU A 607 -24.42 -8.31 -4.74
C GLU A 607 -24.22 -7.00 -5.51
N TYR A 608 -23.75 -7.08 -6.74
CA TYR A 608 -23.65 -5.90 -7.60
C TYR A 608 -25.03 -5.33 -7.89
N ASP A 609 -25.21 -4.05 -7.55
CA ASP A 609 -26.38 -3.25 -7.91
C ASP A 609 -25.88 -1.97 -8.58
N GLU A 610 -26.32 -1.71 -9.82
CA GLU A 610 -25.84 -0.59 -10.62
C GLU A 610 -26.16 0.77 -9.98
N VAL A 611 -27.30 0.89 -9.30
CA VAL A 611 -27.73 2.16 -8.70
C VAL A 611 -26.91 2.44 -7.45
N LEU A 612 -26.72 1.45 -6.58
CA LEU A 612 -25.84 1.55 -5.42
C LEU A 612 -24.39 1.76 -5.83
N HIS A 613 -23.93 1.13 -6.92
CA HIS A 613 -22.57 1.30 -7.44
C HIS A 613 -22.30 2.72 -7.92
N ARG A 614 -23.24 3.34 -8.64
CA ARG A 614 -23.13 4.75 -9.02
C ARG A 614 -23.14 5.68 -7.82
N ALA A 615 -24.01 5.42 -6.83
CA ALA A 615 -24.03 6.18 -5.59
C ALA A 615 -22.70 6.06 -4.82
N ALA A 616 -22.13 4.86 -4.78
CA ALA A 616 -20.85 4.58 -4.16
C ALA A 616 -19.69 5.34 -4.86
N HIS A 617 -19.68 5.41 -6.19
CA HIS A 617 -18.70 6.24 -6.92
C HIS A 617 -18.80 7.73 -6.57
N ALA A 618 -20.01 8.29 -6.49
CA ALA A 618 -20.19 9.68 -6.08
C ALA A 618 -19.70 9.92 -4.65
N LEU A 619 -19.96 8.98 -3.74
CA LEU A 619 -19.48 9.04 -2.36
C LEU A 619 -17.95 8.91 -2.26
N ILE A 620 -17.34 8.02 -3.04
CA ILE A 620 -15.87 7.91 -3.17
C ILE A 620 -15.28 9.27 -3.57
N ARG A 621 -15.84 9.95 -4.58
CA ARG A 621 -15.33 11.25 -5.03
C ARG A 621 -15.41 12.30 -3.91
N LEU A 622 -16.50 12.35 -3.15
CA LEU A 622 -16.63 13.24 -1.99
C LEU A 622 -15.54 12.96 -0.94
N ALA A 623 -15.32 11.69 -0.59
CA ALA A 623 -14.28 11.30 0.36
C ALA A 623 -12.87 11.70 -0.12
N LEU A 624 -12.57 11.48 -1.41
CA LEU A 624 -11.29 11.87 -2.00
C LEU A 624 -11.08 13.39 -2.01
N ILE A 625 -12.13 14.19 -2.24
CA ILE A 625 -12.06 15.66 -2.20
C ILE A 625 -11.72 16.17 -0.78
N VAL A 626 -12.25 15.54 0.27
CA VAL A 626 -11.92 15.88 1.67
C VAL A 626 -10.43 15.67 1.96
N MET A 627 -9.85 14.62 1.39
CA MET A 627 -8.44 14.24 1.55
C MET A 627 -7.53 14.76 0.42
N ALA A 628 -8.01 15.65 -0.44
CA ALA A 628 -7.34 15.93 -1.70
C ALA A 628 -5.95 16.55 -1.55
N ASP A 629 -5.76 17.40 -0.54
CA ASP A 629 -4.47 18.04 -0.25
C ASP A 629 -3.59 17.20 0.70
N PHE A 630 -4.03 16.00 1.08
CA PHE A 630 -3.21 15.06 1.83
C PHE A 630 -2.26 14.32 0.88
N VAL A 631 -0.96 14.42 1.15
CA VAL A 631 0.10 13.66 0.48
C VAL A 631 0.49 12.50 1.39
N ALA A 632 0.28 11.27 0.92
CA ALA A 632 0.57 10.04 1.65
C ALA A 632 2.02 9.93 2.12
#